data_AF-A0A7K8P0S0-F1
#
_entry.id   AF-A0A7K8P0S0-F1
#
_cell.length_a   1.000
_cell.length_b   1.000
_cell.length_c   1.000
_cell.angle_alpha   90.00
_cell.angle_beta   90.00
_cell.angle_gamma   90.00
#
_symmetry.space_group_name_H-M   'P 1'
#
loop_
_entity.id
_entity.type
_entity.pdbx_description
1 polymer ?
#
loop_
_entity_poly.entity_id
_entity_poly.type
_entity_poly.pdbx_seq_one_letter_code
_entity_poly.pdbx_strand_id
1 'polypeptide(L)'
;KGKSKGPKGKKITLKIAKNSIRISSDGGRRLDLSKMGITTFPKCILKLADVDELDLSRNMLKKIPSSIQKFQKLRWLDLHSNQLEELPEAIGTLQNLFYLNICNNKLTTRNLPEELNLLKNLRILNLGLNCLDSIPTSLGALKELKEIGLFDNVLTTIPNSVKKLPKLKKLNAKRNPFPDSTTQEEHADSIKRIETLYLVQDKDLCSSCLKTCQDERDKLNKLKNVTPRPSKKPSFPLLLTPNSSAKDNQEEWRLR
;
A
#
# COMPACT_ATOMS: atom_id res chain seq x y z
N LYS A 1 12.99 38.83 -15.03
CA LYS A 1 12.69 37.51 -14.42
C LYS A 1 13.85 37.09 -13.52
N GLY A 2 13.83 37.46 -12.24
CA GLY A 2 14.86 37.05 -11.28
C GLY A 2 14.68 35.57 -10.92
N LYS A 3 15.62 34.71 -11.32
CA LYS A 3 15.70 33.33 -10.82
C LYS A 3 16.06 33.42 -9.34
N SER A 4 15.09 33.20 -8.45
CA SER A 4 15.36 33.05 -7.01
C SER A 4 16.34 31.89 -6.85
N LYS A 5 17.56 32.20 -6.38
CA LYS A 5 18.54 31.18 -6.01
C LYS A 5 17.98 30.48 -4.78
N GLY A 6 17.40 29.28 -4.98
CA GLY A 6 17.02 28.41 -3.87
C GLY A 6 18.19 28.19 -2.90
N PRO A 7 17.91 27.81 -1.64
CA PRO A 7 18.92 27.69 -0.60
C PRO A 7 20.08 26.82 -1.08
N LYS A 8 21.29 27.38 -1.11
CA LYS A 8 22.51 26.66 -1.46
C LYS A 8 22.80 25.67 -0.33
N GLY A 9 22.46 24.40 -0.54
CA GLY A 9 22.72 23.36 0.46
C GLY A 9 24.20 23.20 0.80
N LYS A 10 24.48 22.73 2.01
CA LYS A 10 25.84 22.51 2.49
C LYS A 10 26.49 21.37 1.70
N LYS A 11 27.61 21.65 1.04
CA LYS A 11 28.43 20.61 0.41
C LYS A 11 29.21 19.85 1.48
N ILE A 12 29.04 18.54 1.54
CA ILE A 12 29.81 17.68 2.43
C ILE A 12 31.12 17.26 1.74
N THR A 13 32.25 17.53 2.40
CA THR A 13 33.56 17.04 1.97
C THR A 13 33.83 15.66 2.54
N LEU A 14 34.75 14.90 1.92
CA LEU A 14 35.13 13.58 2.42
C LEU A 14 35.72 13.64 3.84
N LYS A 15 36.43 14.73 4.19
CA LYS A 15 36.97 14.94 5.54
C LYS A 15 35.86 15.07 6.58
N ILE A 16 34.81 15.85 6.28
CA ILE A 16 33.63 15.96 7.15
C ILE A 16 32.96 14.59 7.29
N ALA A 17 32.74 13.89 6.18
CA ALA A 17 32.11 12.58 6.22
C ALA A 17 32.90 11.56 7.04
N LYS A 18 34.23 11.54 6.93
CA LYS A 18 35.09 10.65 7.74
C LYS A 18 35.03 10.99 9.23
N ASN A 19 35.04 12.28 9.58
CA ASN A 19 34.95 12.73 10.97
C ASN A 19 33.56 12.52 11.59
N SER A 20 32.55 12.31 10.76
CA SER A 20 31.17 12.00 11.15
C SER A 20 30.94 10.51 11.41
N ILE A 21 31.95 9.65 11.23
CA ILE A 21 31.84 8.23 11.54
C ILE A 21 31.94 8.02 13.05
N ARG A 22 30.99 7.28 13.60
CA ARG A 22 30.92 6.88 15.02
C ARG A 22 30.72 5.37 15.10
N ILE A 23 30.98 4.82 16.28
CA ILE A 23 30.65 3.43 16.59
C ILE A 23 29.23 3.39 17.15
N SER A 24 28.37 2.54 16.59
CA SER A 24 27.02 2.29 17.08
C SER A 24 27.05 1.41 18.33
N SER A 25 25.93 1.35 19.06
CA SER A 25 25.77 0.53 20.26
C SER A 25 26.02 -0.97 20.03
N ASP A 26 25.90 -1.44 18.79
CA ASP A 26 26.16 -2.83 18.40
C ASP A 26 27.59 -3.06 17.87
N GLY A 27 28.47 -2.07 17.98
CA GLY A 27 29.85 -2.11 17.46
C GLY A 27 29.96 -1.80 15.96
N GLY A 28 28.85 -1.55 15.26
CA GLY A 28 28.84 -1.19 13.85
C GLY A 28 29.38 0.22 13.57
N ARG A 29 29.76 0.50 12.33
CA ARG A 29 30.18 1.84 11.89
C ARG A 29 28.96 2.63 11.43
N ARG A 30 28.64 3.72 12.14
CA ARG A 30 27.59 4.67 11.80
C ARG A 30 28.16 5.93 11.18
N LEU A 31 27.71 6.27 9.97
CA LEU A 31 27.96 7.57 9.37
C LEU A 31 26.81 8.53 9.69
N ASP A 32 27.05 9.48 10.60
CA ASP A 32 26.05 10.47 11.01
C ASP A 32 26.25 11.82 10.30
N LEU A 33 25.36 12.09 9.34
CA LEU A 33 25.27 13.34 8.62
C LEU A 33 23.90 14.01 8.83
N SER A 34 23.27 13.74 9.97
CA SER A 34 21.99 14.34 10.34
C SER A 34 22.13 15.86 10.56
N LYS A 35 21.06 16.61 10.27
CA LYS A 35 20.97 18.07 10.54
C LYS A 35 22.08 18.91 9.89
N MET A 36 22.62 18.47 8.76
CA MET A 36 23.74 19.15 8.08
C MET A 36 23.31 20.15 7.00
N GLY A 37 22.00 20.30 6.72
CA GLY A 37 21.49 21.19 5.69
C GLY A 37 21.85 20.74 4.27
N ILE A 38 21.94 19.42 4.06
CA ILE A 38 22.31 18.81 2.78
C ILE A 38 21.10 18.86 1.85
N THR A 39 21.25 19.45 0.65
CA THR A 39 20.18 19.49 -0.37
C THR A 39 20.35 18.41 -1.44
N THR A 40 21.57 17.94 -1.65
CA THR A 40 21.90 16.96 -2.69
C THR A 40 22.74 15.86 -2.08
N PHE A 41 22.43 14.61 -2.42
CA PHE A 41 23.15 13.46 -1.90
C PHE A 41 24.67 13.60 -2.12
N PRO A 42 25.50 13.55 -1.06
CA PRO A 42 26.92 13.84 -1.16
C PRO A 42 27.68 12.64 -1.76
N LYS A 43 27.94 12.66 -3.07
CA LYS A 43 28.63 11.55 -3.78
C LYS A 43 29.96 11.09 -3.13
N CYS A 44 30.62 11.95 -2.35
CA CYS A 44 31.83 11.59 -1.62
C CYS A 44 31.62 10.46 -0.59
N ILE A 45 30.42 10.32 -0.01
CA ILE A 45 30.13 9.28 0.98
C ILE A 45 30.10 7.87 0.38
N LEU A 46 29.98 7.76 -0.95
CA LEU A 46 30.07 6.48 -1.67
C LEU A 46 31.44 5.81 -1.52
N LYS A 47 32.48 6.56 -1.11
CA LYS A 47 33.81 6.01 -0.77
C LYS A 47 33.85 5.36 0.62
N LEU A 48 32.82 5.58 1.44
CA LEU A 48 32.67 5.07 2.80
C LEU A 48 31.60 3.97 2.82
N ALA A 49 31.60 3.10 1.81
CA ALA A 49 30.58 2.06 1.61
C ALA A 49 30.59 0.96 2.69
N ASP A 50 31.62 0.93 3.52
CA ASP A 50 31.87 -0.07 4.55
C ASP A 50 31.21 0.28 5.90
N VAL A 51 30.11 1.05 5.87
CA VAL A 51 29.34 1.45 7.05
C VAL A 51 28.12 0.54 7.23
N ASP A 52 27.77 0.32 8.49
CA ASP A 52 26.61 -0.47 8.92
C ASP A 52 25.35 0.41 9.03
N GLU A 53 25.52 1.66 9.44
CA GLU A 53 24.42 2.58 9.66
C GLU A 53 24.67 3.90 8.93
N LEU A 54 23.63 4.44 8.29
CA LEU A 54 23.69 5.72 7.59
C LEU A 54 22.54 6.60 8.06
N ASP A 55 22.89 7.72 8.69
CA ASP A 55 21.96 8.73 9.13
C ASP A 55 22.09 9.98 8.25
N LEU A 56 21.06 10.21 7.44
CA LEU A 56 20.89 11.41 6.61
C LEU A 56 19.64 12.20 7.02
N SER A 57 19.14 11.96 8.24
CA SER A 57 17.90 12.58 8.74
C SER A 57 18.01 14.10 8.90
N ARG A 58 16.86 14.78 8.90
CA ARG A 58 16.73 16.23 9.15
C ARG A 58 17.58 17.07 8.19
N ASN A 59 17.57 16.69 6.92
CA ASN A 59 18.24 17.41 5.83
C ASN A 59 17.18 17.92 4.83
N MET A 60 17.60 18.37 3.65
CA MET A 60 16.71 18.88 2.60
C MET A 60 16.88 18.05 1.31
N LEU A 61 17.15 16.75 1.45
CA LEU A 61 17.34 15.85 0.31
C LEU A 61 16.02 15.69 -0.42
N LYS A 62 16.05 15.88 -1.75
CA LYS A 62 14.89 15.65 -2.63
C LYS A 62 14.84 14.27 -3.26
N LYS A 63 16.02 13.67 -3.47
CA LYS A 63 16.19 12.38 -4.13
C LYS A 63 17.36 11.62 -3.53
N ILE A 64 17.26 10.30 -3.48
CA ILE A 64 18.37 9.39 -3.21
C ILE A 64 18.83 8.79 -4.55
N PRO A 65 20.13 8.85 -4.88
CA PRO A 65 20.62 8.33 -6.15
C PRO A 65 20.69 6.79 -6.12
N SER A 66 20.61 6.18 -7.30
CA SER A 66 20.80 4.72 -7.48
C SER A 66 22.15 4.21 -6.97
N SER A 67 23.15 5.10 -6.86
CA SER A 67 24.45 4.79 -6.25
C SER A 67 24.36 4.37 -4.77
N ILE A 68 23.21 4.52 -4.11
CA ILE A 68 22.97 3.96 -2.76
C ILE A 68 23.22 2.44 -2.71
N GLN A 69 23.09 1.73 -3.85
CA GLN A 69 23.42 0.31 -3.95
C GLN A 69 24.87 -0.03 -3.54
N LYS A 70 25.78 0.95 -3.45
CA LYS A 70 27.15 0.68 -2.99
C LYS A 70 27.21 0.29 -1.51
N PHE A 71 26.23 0.66 -0.69
CA PHE A 71 26.22 0.37 0.74
C PHE A 71 25.69 -1.04 1.04
N GLN A 72 26.33 -2.07 0.49
CA GLN A 72 25.88 -3.47 0.59
C GLN A 72 25.85 -4.02 2.04
N LYS A 73 26.65 -3.44 2.93
CA LYS A 73 26.69 -3.79 4.36
C LYS A 73 25.68 -3.03 5.21
N LEU A 74 24.89 -2.14 4.61
CA LEU A 74 23.99 -1.27 5.36
C LEU A 74 22.88 -2.07 6.03
N ARG A 75 22.77 -1.89 7.33
CA ARG A 75 21.79 -2.54 8.20
C ARG A 75 20.74 -1.54 8.71
N TRP A 76 21.12 -0.26 8.84
CA TRP A 76 20.26 0.81 9.31
C TRP A 76 20.33 2.03 8.38
N LEU A 77 19.18 2.49 7.90
CA LEU A 77 19.08 3.69 7.06
C LEU A 77 18.00 4.62 7.60
N ASP A 78 18.40 5.85 7.91
CA ASP A 78 17.47 6.89 8.33
C ASP A 78 17.55 8.12 7.43
N LEU A 79 16.39 8.42 6.86
CA LEU A 79 16.11 9.47 5.91
C LEU A 79 14.99 10.38 6.42
N HIS A 80 14.64 10.31 7.70
CA HIS A 80 13.48 11.01 8.22
C HIS A 80 13.64 12.54 8.12
N SER A 81 12.52 13.27 7.97
CA SER A 81 12.52 14.73 7.89
C SER A 81 13.43 15.26 6.77
N ASN A 82 13.16 14.81 5.56
CA ASN A 82 13.75 15.31 4.32
C ASN A 82 12.64 15.81 3.38
N GLN A 83 12.96 16.03 2.10
CA GLN A 83 11.99 16.44 1.08
C GLN A 83 11.91 15.38 -0.02
N LEU A 84 12.07 14.10 0.32
CA LEU A 84 12.14 13.02 -0.66
C LEU A 84 10.80 12.88 -1.38
N GLU A 85 10.85 13.03 -2.70
CA GLU A 85 9.70 12.86 -3.59
C GLU A 85 9.63 11.42 -4.11
N GLU A 86 10.78 10.74 -4.22
CA GLU A 86 10.90 9.37 -4.69
C GLU A 86 12.01 8.59 -4.00
N LEU A 87 11.86 7.27 -3.99
CA LEU A 87 12.87 6.32 -3.56
C LEU A 87 13.36 5.52 -4.78
N PRO A 88 14.67 5.35 -5.00
CA PRO A 88 15.18 4.63 -6.16
C PRO A 88 14.95 3.11 -6.02
N GLU A 89 14.72 2.43 -7.14
CA GLU A 89 14.63 0.95 -7.23
C GLU A 89 15.85 0.27 -6.58
N ALA A 90 17.02 0.90 -6.71
CA ALA A 90 18.27 0.47 -6.09
C ALA A 90 18.19 0.25 -4.57
N ILE A 91 17.17 0.77 -3.87
CA ILE A 91 16.96 0.48 -2.45
C ILE A 91 16.79 -1.02 -2.19
N GLY A 92 16.17 -1.78 -3.10
CA GLY A 92 15.96 -3.22 -2.95
C GLY A 92 17.24 -4.05 -2.97
N THR A 93 18.37 -3.46 -3.41
CA THR A 93 19.68 -4.10 -3.35
C THR A 93 20.26 -4.17 -1.94
N LEU A 94 19.74 -3.38 -0.99
CA LEU A 94 20.23 -3.31 0.39
C LEU A 94 19.67 -4.46 1.24
N GLN A 95 19.92 -5.71 0.86
CA GLN A 95 19.28 -6.89 1.44
C GLN A 95 19.58 -7.10 2.94
N ASN A 96 20.65 -6.49 3.45
CA ASN A 96 21.04 -6.55 4.87
C ASN A 96 20.27 -5.55 5.75
N LEU A 97 19.43 -4.70 5.17
CA LEU A 97 18.72 -3.65 5.89
C LEU A 97 17.66 -4.25 6.83
N PHE A 98 17.78 -3.96 8.12
CA PHE A 98 16.77 -4.33 9.13
C PHE A 98 15.92 -3.13 9.57
N TYR A 99 16.42 -1.90 9.39
CA TYR A 99 15.72 -0.67 9.78
C TYR A 99 15.74 0.34 8.63
N LEU A 100 14.55 0.82 8.26
CA LEU A 100 14.35 1.87 7.28
C LEU A 100 13.36 2.91 7.80
N ASN A 101 13.85 4.14 7.99
CA ASN A 101 13.01 5.26 8.40
C ASN A 101 13.00 6.34 7.31
N ILE A 102 11.85 6.55 6.69
CA ILE A 102 11.61 7.58 5.67
C ILE A 102 10.43 8.47 6.08
N CYS A 103 10.17 8.54 7.39
CA CYS A 103 9.10 9.35 7.95
C CYS A 103 9.30 10.85 7.68
N ASN A 104 8.22 11.62 7.53
CA ASN A 104 8.25 13.06 7.29
C ASN A 104 9.01 13.40 6.00
N ASN A 105 8.46 12.94 4.88
CA ASN A 105 8.93 13.20 3.51
C ASN A 105 7.72 13.54 2.62
N LYS A 106 7.89 13.53 1.28
CA LYS A 106 6.85 13.86 0.30
C LYS A 106 6.53 12.68 -0.62
N LEU A 107 6.67 11.46 -0.11
CA LEU A 107 6.46 10.25 -0.90
C LEU A 107 4.97 10.04 -1.17
N THR A 108 4.65 9.63 -2.40
CA THR A 108 3.34 9.07 -2.79
C THR A 108 3.51 7.59 -3.13
N THR A 109 2.40 6.84 -3.25
CA THR A 109 2.47 5.40 -3.57
C THR A 109 3.24 5.12 -4.86
N ARG A 110 3.04 5.95 -5.90
CA ARG A 110 3.71 5.80 -7.21
C ARG A 110 5.22 6.01 -7.13
N ASN A 111 5.68 6.68 -6.08
CA ASN A 111 7.08 6.98 -5.87
C ASN A 111 7.77 5.98 -4.92
N LEU A 112 7.05 4.96 -4.44
CA LEU A 112 7.61 3.82 -3.73
C LEU A 112 7.95 2.72 -4.76
N PRO A 113 9.21 2.31 -4.88
CA PRO A 113 9.64 1.27 -5.82
C PRO A 113 9.10 -0.10 -5.38
N GLU A 114 8.78 -0.95 -6.36
CA GLU A 114 8.33 -2.32 -6.07
C GLU A 114 9.43 -3.14 -5.39
N GLU A 115 10.69 -2.84 -5.68
CA GLU A 115 11.90 -3.46 -5.14
C GLU A 115 12.03 -3.31 -3.62
N LEU A 116 11.21 -2.47 -2.99
CA LEU A 116 11.09 -2.45 -1.53
C LEU A 116 10.70 -3.83 -0.97
N ASN A 117 10.01 -4.66 -1.76
CA ASN A 117 9.66 -6.04 -1.44
C ASN A 117 10.87 -7.00 -1.34
N LEU A 118 12.05 -6.60 -1.83
CA LEU A 118 13.28 -7.39 -1.84
C LEU A 118 14.02 -7.33 -0.50
N LEU A 119 13.68 -6.38 0.37
CA LEU A 119 14.30 -6.17 1.68
C LEU A 119 13.86 -7.24 2.71
N LYS A 120 14.13 -8.52 2.44
CA LYS A 120 13.61 -9.66 3.22
C LYS A 120 13.97 -9.64 4.71
N ASN A 121 15.06 -8.96 5.08
CA ASN A 121 15.52 -8.83 6.46
C ASN A 121 14.93 -7.62 7.20
N LEU A 122 14.09 -6.81 6.54
CA LEU A 122 13.56 -5.58 7.12
C LEU A 122 12.61 -5.91 8.29
N ARG A 123 12.91 -5.32 9.45
CA ARG A 123 12.15 -5.50 10.70
C ARG A 123 11.35 -4.28 11.08
N ILE A 124 11.85 -3.08 10.75
CA ILE A 124 11.20 -1.81 11.08
C ILE A 124 11.14 -0.97 9.81
N LEU A 125 9.93 -0.56 9.44
CA LEU A 125 9.67 0.35 8.33
C LEU A 125 8.82 1.52 8.82
N ASN A 126 9.31 2.74 8.67
CA ASN A 126 8.55 3.94 9.01
C ASN A 126 8.34 4.83 7.79
N LEU A 127 7.09 4.94 7.36
CA LEU A 127 6.59 5.75 6.25
C LEU A 127 5.57 6.81 6.72
N GLY A 128 5.48 7.07 8.03
CA GLY A 128 4.56 8.08 8.56
C GLY A 128 4.87 9.49 8.04
N LEU A 129 3.92 10.42 8.15
CA LEU A 129 4.06 11.81 7.68
C LEU A 129 4.54 11.87 6.23
N ASN A 130 3.81 11.20 5.33
CA ASN A 130 4.02 11.26 3.89
C ASN A 130 2.67 11.51 3.20
N CYS A 131 2.63 11.43 1.87
CA CYS A 131 1.41 11.61 1.07
C CYS A 131 0.97 10.28 0.44
N LEU A 132 1.08 9.17 1.16
CA LEU A 132 0.69 7.85 0.65
C LEU A 132 -0.84 7.74 0.59
N ASP A 133 -1.38 7.47 -0.59
CA ASP A 133 -2.80 7.22 -0.85
C ASP A 133 -3.16 5.72 -0.76
N SER A 134 -2.19 4.84 -0.99
CA SER A 134 -2.34 3.40 -0.78
C SER A 134 -1.00 2.76 -0.36
N ILE A 135 -1.05 1.51 0.05
CA ILE A 135 0.15 0.72 0.35
C ILE A 135 0.23 -0.39 -0.69
N PRO A 136 1.36 -0.56 -1.40
CA PRO A 136 1.48 -1.60 -2.39
C PRO A 136 1.38 -2.98 -1.72
N THR A 137 0.64 -3.90 -2.35
CA THR A 137 0.44 -5.26 -1.84
C THR A 137 1.76 -6.03 -1.71
N SER A 138 2.77 -5.65 -2.51
CA SER A 138 4.13 -6.18 -2.52
C SER A 138 4.86 -6.05 -1.18
N LEU A 139 4.49 -5.09 -0.32
CA LEU A 139 5.01 -5.00 1.05
C LEU A 139 4.67 -6.21 1.92
N GLY A 140 3.64 -6.98 1.55
CA GLY A 140 3.34 -8.27 2.17
C GLY A 140 4.43 -9.32 2.00
N ALA A 141 5.40 -9.11 1.10
CA ALA A 141 6.54 -10.01 0.93
C ALA A 141 7.60 -9.87 2.04
N LEU A 142 7.51 -8.84 2.89
CA LEU A 142 8.44 -8.55 3.99
C LEU A 142 8.09 -9.34 5.25
N LYS A 143 8.31 -10.67 5.20
CA LYS A 143 7.88 -11.60 6.26
C LYS A 143 8.53 -11.35 7.63
N GLU A 144 9.69 -10.71 7.68
CA GLU A 144 10.41 -10.38 8.92
C GLU A 144 9.98 -9.07 9.59
N LEU A 145 9.04 -8.34 8.97
CA LEU A 145 8.63 -7.02 9.41
C LEU A 145 7.86 -7.11 10.74
N LYS A 146 8.36 -6.40 11.75
CA LYS A 146 7.83 -6.39 13.13
C LYS A 146 7.09 -5.10 13.44
N GLU A 147 7.54 -3.98 12.89
CA GLU A 147 6.96 -2.67 13.15
C GLU A 147 6.79 -1.88 11.86
N ILE A 148 5.59 -1.34 11.66
CA ILE A 148 5.25 -0.48 10.52
C ILE A 148 4.60 0.81 11.02
N GLY A 149 5.20 1.94 10.66
CA GLY A 149 4.61 3.27 10.84
C GLY A 149 4.03 3.81 9.53
N LEU A 150 2.73 4.09 9.52
CA LEU A 150 1.96 4.64 8.40
C LEU A 150 1.12 5.86 8.82
N PHE A 151 1.33 6.39 10.02
CA PHE A 151 0.54 7.49 10.57
C PHE A 151 0.69 8.78 9.76
N ASP A 152 -0.32 9.67 9.78
CA ASP A 152 -0.32 10.91 8.97
C ASP A 152 0.00 10.65 7.49
N ASN A 153 -0.86 9.89 6.83
CA ASN A 153 -0.87 9.73 5.40
C ASN A 153 -2.31 9.94 4.88
N VAL A 154 -2.57 9.64 3.62
CA VAL A 154 -3.88 9.76 2.98
C VAL A 154 -4.48 8.37 2.70
N LEU A 155 -4.14 7.37 3.54
CA LEU A 155 -4.55 6.00 3.33
C LEU A 155 -6.05 5.81 3.61
N THR A 156 -6.75 5.23 2.66
CA THR A 156 -8.16 4.82 2.83
C THR A 156 -8.29 3.35 3.20
N THR A 157 -7.29 2.53 2.90
CA THR A 157 -7.28 1.10 3.24
C THR A 157 -5.86 0.63 3.55
N ILE A 158 -5.76 -0.46 4.29
CA ILE A 158 -4.51 -1.20 4.47
C ILE A 158 -4.71 -2.58 3.83
N PRO A 159 -3.86 -2.99 2.87
CA PRO A 159 -3.98 -4.27 2.22
C PRO A 159 -3.95 -5.44 3.21
N ASN A 160 -4.74 -6.48 2.93
CA ASN A 160 -4.75 -7.69 3.73
C ASN A 160 -3.37 -8.37 3.78
N SER A 161 -2.54 -8.21 2.75
CA SER A 161 -1.18 -8.74 2.73
C SER A 161 -0.30 -8.14 3.83
N VAL A 162 -0.48 -6.86 4.17
CA VAL A 162 0.25 -6.19 5.26
C VAL A 162 -0.38 -6.52 6.62
N LYS A 163 -1.72 -6.59 6.70
CA LYS A 163 -2.41 -6.98 7.94
C LYS A 163 -2.08 -8.41 8.39
N LYS A 164 -1.84 -9.32 7.44
CA LYS A 164 -1.54 -10.75 7.68
C LYS A 164 -0.04 -11.05 7.77
N LEU A 165 0.81 -10.04 7.95
CA LEU A 165 2.26 -10.27 8.11
C LEU A 165 2.52 -11.10 9.38
N PRO A 166 3.26 -12.21 9.29
CA PRO A 166 3.31 -13.23 10.35
C PRO A 166 4.04 -12.76 11.62
N LYS A 167 4.98 -11.82 11.47
CA LYS A 167 5.84 -11.31 12.56
C LYS A 167 5.48 -9.89 13.01
N LEU A 168 4.42 -9.31 12.47
CA LEU A 168 4.04 -7.92 12.71
C LEU A 168 3.48 -7.77 14.14
N LYS A 169 4.15 -6.95 14.95
CA LYS A 169 3.80 -6.67 16.35
C LYS A 169 3.19 -5.29 16.54
N LYS A 170 3.61 -4.31 15.72
CA LYS A 170 3.13 -2.92 15.84
C LYS A 170 2.79 -2.38 14.46
N LEU A 171 1.56 -1.93 14.29
CA LEU A 171 1.08 -1.22 13.11
C LEU A 171 0.47 0.10 13.58
N ASN A 172 1.12 1.22 13.25
CA ASN A 172 0.59 2.54 13.55
C ASN A 172 0.09 3.19 12.27
N ALA A 173 -1.23 3.22 12.07
CA ALA A 173 -1.87 3.88 10.94
C ALA A 173 -2.77 5.04 11.36
N LYS A 174 -2.57 5.61 12.56
CA LYS A 174 -3.40 6.71 13.07
C LYS A 174 -3.34 7.94 12.15
N ARG A 175 -4.37 8.79 12.18
CA ARG A 175 -4.46 10.01 11.36
C ARG A 175 -4.33 9.70 9.86
N ASN A 176 -5.16 8.76 9.40
CA ASN A 176 -5.40 8.47 7.99
C ASN A 176 -6.92 8.54 7.76
N PRO A 177 -7.37 8.94 6.55
CA PRO A 177 -8.78 8.99 6.18
C PRO A 177 -9.34 7.59 5.89
N PHE A 178 -9.27 6.69 6.88
CA PHE A 178 -9.97 5.42 6.79
C PHE A 178 -11.48 5.69 6.78
N PRO A 179 -12.24 5.02 5.90
CA PRO A 179 -13.69 5.13 5.92
C PRO A 179 -14.16 4.71 7.31
N ASP A 180 -14.92 5.59 7.97
CA ASP A 180 -15.55 5.22 9.22
C ASP A 180 -16.41 3.98 8.98
N SER A 181 -16.35 3.03 9.91
CA SER A 181 -17.16 1.82 9.87
C SER A 181 -18.67 2.08 9.94
N THR A 182 -19.11 3.35 9.97
CA THR A 182 -20.51 3.79 9.91
C THR A 182 -21.08 3.83 8.49
N THR A 183 -20.26 3.73 7.44
CA THR A 183 -20.75 3.35 6.10
C THR A 183 -20.68 1.83 5.93
N GLN A 184 -21.35 1.09 6.81
CA GLN A 184 -21.82 -0.24 6.43
C GLN A 184 -22.95 -0.03 5.44
N GLU A 185 -22.66 -0.35 4.19
CA GLU A 185 -23.61 -0.94 3.25
C GLU A 185 -25.03 -0.36 3.34
N GLU A 186 -25.26 0.78 2.68
CA GLU A 186 -26.47 0.84 1.86
C GLU A 186 -26.33 -0.26 0.80
N HIS A 187 -26.63 -1.48 1.22
CA HIS A 187 -27.06 -2.54 0.35
C HIS A 187 -28.13 -1.87 -0.50
N ALA A 188 -27.85 -1.68 -1.79
CA ALA A 188 -28.85 -1.30 -2.76
C ALA A 188 -29.83 -2.47 -2.93
N ASP A 189 -30.56 -2.81 -1.86
CA ASP A 189 -31.87 -3.42 -2.01
C ASP A 189 -32.75 -2.31 -2.57
N SER A 190 -32.88 -2.27 -3.89
CA SER A 190 -33.91 -1.50 -4.59
C SER A 190 -35.35 -1.96 -4.26
N ILE A 191 -35.54 -2.66 -3.15
CA ILE A 191 -36.84 -3.03 -2.61
C ILE A 191 -37.04 -2.17 -1.37
N LYS A 192 -37.84 -1.11 -1.50
CA LYS A 192 -38.45 -0.43 -0.36
C LYS A 192 -39.07 -1.50 0.54
N ARG A 193 -38.46 -1.80 1.69
CA ARG A 193 -39.10 -2.60 2.73
C ARG A 193 -40.33 -1.83 3.19
N ILE A 194 -41.50 -2.27 2.74
CA ILE A 194 -42.77 -1.80 3.26
C ILE A 194 -42.82 -2.29 4.71
N GLU A 195 -42.86 -1.38 5.68
CA GLU A 195 -42.75 -1.69 7.11
C GLU A 195 -43.91 -2.52 7.68
N THR A 196 -44.95 -2.77 6.89
CA THR A 196 -46.11 -3.56 7.30
C THR A 196 -46.69 -4.37 6.15
N LEU A 197 -46.57 -5.71 6.24
CA LEU A 197 -47.36 -6.67 5.46
C LEU A 197 -48.56 -7.10 6.31
N TYR A 198 -49.77 -6.79 5.85
CA TYR A 198 -50.99 -7.31 6.46
C TYR A 198 -51.46 -8.51 5.65
N LEU A 199 -51.64 -9.66 6.32
CA LEU A 199 -52.33 -10.81 5.74
C LEU A 199 -53.83 -10.55 5.83
N VAL A 200 -54.49 -10.43 4.69
CA VAL A 200 -55.95 -10.24 4.59
C VAL A 200 -56.55 -11.52 4.02
N GLN A 201 -57.67 -11.99 4.58
CA GLN A 201 -58.39 -13.14 4.03
C GLN A 201 -59.25 -12.69 2.84
N ASP A 202 -59.44 -13.55 1.83
CA ASP A 202 -60.20 -13.23 0.61
C ASP A 202 -61.62 -12.71 0.91
N LYS A 203 -62.23 -13.18 2.01
CA LYS A 203 -63.56 -12.78 2.45
C LYS A 203 -63.66 -11.33 2.92
N ASP A 204 -62.53 -10.73 3.28
CA ASP A 204 -62.44 -9.37 3.81
C ASP A 204 -62.13 -8.34 2.69
N LEU A 205 -62.02 -8.79 1.44
CA LEU A 205 -61.80 -7.96 0.26
C LEU A 205 -63.11 -7.76 -0.51
N CYS A 206 -63.35 -6.54 -1.01
CA CYS A 206 -64.44 -6.32 -1.96
C CYS A 206 -64.13 -6.99 -3.30
N SER A 207 -65.16 -7.22 -4.12
CA SER A 207 -65.05 -7.99 -5.37
C SER A 207 -64.04 -7.40 -6.38
N SER A 208 -63.89 -6.08 -6.43
CA SER A 208 -62.89 -5.41 -7.27
C SER A 208 -61.47 -5.63 -6.76
N CYS A 209 -61.22 -5.45 -5.46
CA CYS A 209 -59.91 -5.66 -4.86
C CYS A 209 -59.46 -7.12 -4.89
N LEU A 210 -60.39 -8.06 -4.68
CA LEU A 210 -60.11 -9.50 -4.78
C LEU A 210 -59.63 -9.86 -6.19
N LYS A 211 -60.31 -9.34 -7.22
CA LYS A 211 -59.95 -9.58 -8.62
C LYS A 211 -58.56 -9.02 -8.94
N THR A 212 -58.27 -7.78 -8.53
CA THR A 212 -56.94 -7.18 -8.72
C THR A 212 -55.84 -7.98 -8.03
N CYS A 213 -56.09 -8.49 -6.81
CA CYS A 213 -55.12 -9.31 -6.09
C CYS A 213 -54.86 -10.66 -6.78
N GLN A 214 -55.91 -11.30 -7.31
CA GLN A 214 -55.80 -12.53 -8.08
C GLN A 214 -55.02 -12.32 -9.39
N ASP A 215 -55.30 -11.24 -10.13
CA ASP A 215 -54.61 -10.91 -11.38
C ASP A 215 -53.10 -10.68 -11.16
N GLU A 216 -52.71 -9.96 -10.10
CA GLU A 216 -51.30 -9.75 -9.75
C GLU A 216 -50.61 -11.04 -9.29
N ARG A 217 -51.32 -11.90 -8.54
CA ARG A 217 -50.81 -13.22 -8.14
C ARG A 217 -50.55 -14.11 -9.37
N ASP A 218 -51.41 -14.07 -10.36
CA ASP A 218 -51.24 -14.82 -11.61
C ASP A 218 -50.08 -14.28 -12.46
N LYS A 219 -49.85 -12.95 -12.50
CA LYS A 219 -48.67 -12.36 -13.12
C LYS A 219 -47.37 -12.83 -12.46
N LEU A 220 -47.35 -12.88 -11.12
CA LEU A 220 -46.19 -13.33 -10.34
C LEU A 220 -45.89 -14.82 -10.56
N ASN A 221 -46.93 -15.65 -10.65
CA ASN A 221 -46.78 -17.07 -10.96
C ASN A 221 -46.26 -17.29 -12.39
N LYS A 222 -46.68 -16.46 -13.35
CA LYS A 222 -46.13 -16.48 -14.72
C LYS A 222 -44.64 -16.11 -14.75
N LEU A 223 -44.20 -15.17 -13.93
CA LEU A 223 -42.77 -14.79 -13.81
C LEU A 223 -41.93 -15.89 -13.17
N LYS A 224 -42.45 -16.62 -12.18
CA LYS A 224 -41.75 -17.76 -11.56
C LYS A 224 -41.58 -18.97 -12.48
N ASN A 225 -42.45 -19.10 -13.49
CA ASN A 225 -42.41 -20.20 -14.46
C ASN A 225 -41.53 -19.91 -15.69
N VAL A 226 -40.78 -18.81 -15.71
CA VAL A 226 -39.78 -18.54 -16.74
C VAL A 226 -38.48 -19.28 -16.37
N THR A 227 -38.19 -20.38 -17.07
CA THR A 227 -36.89 -21.06 -16.99
C THR A 227 -35.77 -20.09 -17.41
N PRO A 228 -34.59 -20.08 -16.72
CA PRO A 228 -33.51 -19.20 -17.10
C PRO A 228 -33.04 -19.54 -18.52
N ARG A 229 -33.10 -18.57 -19.44
CA ARG A 229 -32.45 -18.71 -20.76
C ARG A 229 -30.94 -18.91 -20.52
N PRO A 230 -30.28 -19.88 -21.17
CA PRO A 230 -28.82 -19.93 -21.13
C PRO A 230 -28.31 -18.63 -21.73
N SER A 231 -27.58 -17.86 -20.93
CA SER A 231 -26.87 -16.66 -21.39
C SER A 231 -26.05 -17.03 -22.61
N LYS A 232 -26.34 -16.43 -23.76
CA LYS A 232 -25.43 -16.48 -24.91
C LYS A 232 -24.08 -15.97 -24.43
N LYS A 233 -23.08 -16.84 -24.36
CA LYS A 233 -21.69 -16.44 -24.15
C LYS A 233 -21.37 -15.37 -25.20
N PRO A 234 -20.82 -14.20 -24.83
CA PRO A 234 -20.31 -13.28 -25.83
C PRO A 234 -19.21 -14.00 -26.62
N SER A 235 -19.42 -14.10 -27.93
CA SER A 235 -18.44 -14.59 -28.90
C SER A 235 -17.40 -13.48 -29.10
N PHE A 236 -16.14 -13.75 -28.73
CA PHE A 236 -15.01 -12.88 -29.02
C PHE A 236 -14.20 -13.51 -30.16
N PRO A 237 -14.33 -13.06 -31.42
CA PRO A 237 -13.79 -13.77 -32.59
C PRO A 237 -12.26 -13.67 -32.76
N LEU A 238 -11.53 -13.05 -31.82
CA LEU A 238 -10.10 -12.73 -31.97
C LEU A 238 -9.21 -13.23 -30.82
N LEU A 239 -9.73 -14.04 -29.89
CA LEU A 239 -8.88 -14.70 -28.90
C LEU A 239 -8.56 -16.12 -29.38
N LEU A 240 -7.28 -16.36 -29.68
CA LEU A 240 -6.74 -17.71 -29.89
C LEU A 240 -7.18 -18.61 -28.73
N THR A 241 -7.76 -19.75 -29.07
CA THR A 241 -8.16 -20.80 -28.14
C THR A 241 -6.96 -21.27 -27.31
N PRO A 242 -7.08 -21.44 -25.98
CA PRO A 242 -6.01 -22.07 -25.21
C PRO A 242 -5.91 -23.55 -25.59
N ASN A 243 -4.69 -24.02 -25.83
CA ASN A 243 -4.38 -25.44 -26.02
C ASN A 243 -4.89 -26.29 -24.83
N SER A 244 -5.21 -27.55 -25.13
CA SER A 244 -5.92 -28.53 -24.28
C SER A 244 -5.39 -28.79 -22.87
N SER A 245 -4.24 -28.26 -22.46
CA SER A 245 -3.68 -28.44 -21.11
C SER A 245 -4.30 -27.54 -20.04
N ALA A 246 -5.14 -26.57 -20.41
CA ALA A 246 -5.80 -25.67 -19.45
C ALA A 246 -7.15 -26.17 -18.91
N LYS A 247 -7.70 -27.27 -19.46
CA LYS A 247 -8.97 -27.84 -18.98
C LYS A 247 -8.81 -28.65 -17.68
N ASP A 248 -7.70 -29.36 -17.53
CA ASP A 248 -7.54 -30.28 -16.40
C ASP A 248 -7.31 -29.56 -15.06
N ASN A 249 -6.80 -28.32 -15.06
CA ASN A 249 -6.55 -27.57 -13.83
C ASN A 249 -7.78 -26.80 -13.27
N GLN A 250 -8.92 -26.80 -13.95
CA GLN A 250 -10.12 -26.11 -13.46
C GLN A 250 -10.95 -26.95 -12.47
N GLU A 251 -10.81 -28.27 -12.48
CA GLU A 251 -11.50 -29.13 -11.50
C GLU A 251 -10.80 -29.14 -10.14
N GLU A 252 -9.46 -29.02 -10.10
CA GLU A 252 -8.70 -28.92 -8.85
C GLU A 252 -9.02 -27.66 -8.02
N TRP A 253 -9.51 -26.58 -8.64
CA TRP A 253 -9.84 -25.32 -7.95
C TRP A 253 -11.28 -25.26 -7.42
N ARG A 254 -12.12 -26.27 -7.72
CA ARG A 254 -13.51 -26.33 -7.23
C ARG A 254 -13.68 -27.12 -5.94
N LEU A 255 -12.69 -27.92 -5.57
CA LEU A 255 -12.69 -28.60 -4.28
C LEU A 255 -11.83 -27.80 -3.30
N ARG A 256 -12.57 -27.16 -2.40
CA ARG A 256 -12.12 -26.73 -1.07
C ARG A 256 -11.37 -27.82 -0.34
#